data_AF-A0A2M8C3U6-F1
#
_entry.id   AF-A0A2M8C3U6-F1
#
_cell.length_a   1.000
_cell.length_b   1.000
_cell.length_c   1.000
_cell.angle_alpha   90.00
_cell.angle_beta   90.00
_cell.angle_gamma   90.00
#
_symmetry.space_group_name_H-M   'P 1'
#
loop_
_entity.id
_entity.type
_entity.pdbx_description
1 polymer ?
#
loop_
_entity_poly.entity_id
_entity_poly.type
_entity_poly.pdbx_seq_one_letter_code
_entity_poly.pdbx_strand_id
1 'polypeptide(L)'
;MNKKHILLYGLINALGVFVYTSGVAYVMFHLGNLFPAMPGMMGLALMLMLFVVSATVVGALVLGKPILWYFENKRREALQLFLTTLAWLFAMVTILFAILMTIYAARV
;
A
#
# COMPACT_ATOMS: atom_id res chain seq x y z
N MET A 1 20.21 -11.00 8.76
CA MET A 1 19.06 -11.88 8.42
C MET A 1 19.38 -12.59 7.10
N ASN A 2 19.00 -13.86 6.90
CA ASN A 2 19.28 -14.54 5.61
C ASN A 2 18.49 -13.85 4.47
N LYS A 3 19.04 -13.81 3.25
CA LYS A 3 18.43 -13.19 2.07
C LYS A 3 17.00 -13.70 1.81
N LYS A 4 16.75 -15.00 2.00
CA LYS A 4 15.42 -15.61 1.86
C LYS A 4 14.39 -15.02 2.83
N HIS A 5 14.80 -14.72 4.06
CA HIS A 5 13.90 -14.12 5.05
C HIS A 5 13.60 -12.66 4.73
N ILE A 6 14.56 -11.90 4.18
CA ILE A 6 14.31 -10.51 3.73
C ILE A 6 13.30 -10.50 2.58
N LEU A 7 13.44 -11.44 1.63
CA LEU A 7 12.47 -11.63 0.53
C LEU A 7 11.06 -11.93 1.04
N LEU A 8 10.93 -12.89 1.95
CA LEU A 8 9.63 -13.27 2.51
C LEU A 8 9.01 -12.13 3.33
N TYR A 9 9.81 -11.43 4.14
CA TYR A 9 9.31 -10.27 4.89
C TYR A 9 8.86 -9.13 3.96
N GLY A 10 9.61 -8.84 2.90
CA GLY A 10 9.21 -7.84 1.92
C GLY A 10 7.91 -8.20 1.21
N LEU A 11 7.70 -9.48 0.91
CA LEU A 11 6.44 -9.99 0.34
C LEU A 11 5.27 -9.83 1.32
N ILE A 12 5.45 -10.20 2.59
CA ILE A 12 4.41 -10.04 3.62
C ILE A 12 4.04 -8.57 3.80
N ASN A 13 5.02 -7.66 3.84
CA ASN A 13 4.76 -6.22 3.92
C ASN A 13 3.98 -5.73 2.69
N ALA A 14 4.38 -6.13 1.48
CA ALA A 14 3.68 -5.77 0.25
C ALA A 14 2.24 -6.30 0.20
N LEU A 15 2.01 -7.55 0.65
CA LEU A 15 0.68 -8.12 0.79
C LEU A 15 -0.16 -7.37 1.83
N GLY A 16 0.43 -7.01 2.97
CA GLY A 16 -0.22 -6.21 4.00
C GLY A 16 -0.66 -4.84 3.47
N VAL A 17 0.20 -4.18 2.70
CA VAL A 17 -0.14 -2.92 2.01
C VAL A 17 -1.29 -3.16 1.03
N PHE A 18 -1.20 -4.18 0.18
CA PHE A 18 -2.25 -4.50 -0.80
C PHE A 18 -3.61 -4.69 -0.12
N VAL A 19 -3.69 -5.58 0.87
CA VAL A 19 -4.93 -5.87 1.62
C VAL A 19 -5.48 -4.61 2.27
N TYR A 20 -4.63 -3.81 2.93
CA TYR A 20 -5.05 -2.56 3.56
C TYR A 20 -5.61 -1.56 2.53
N THR A 21 -4.87 -1.32 1.44
CA THR A 21 -5.29 -0.38 0.39
C THR A 21 -6.55 -0.81 -0.34
N SER A 22 -6.76 -2.12 -0.54
CA SER A 22 -8.01 -2.65 -1.09
C SER A 22 -9.20 -2.42 -0.16
N GLY A 23 -9.01 -2.57 1.16
CA GLY A 23 -10.02 -2.25 2.16
C GLY A 23 -10.38 -0.76 2.17
N VAL A 24 -9.37 0.12 2.14
CA VAL A 24 -9.59 1.57 2.05
C VAL A 24 -10.30 1.94 0.75
N ALA A 25 -9.89 1.37 -0.39
CA ALA A 25 -10.54 1.60 -1.68
C ALA A 25 -12.02 1.16 -1.65
N TYR A 26 -12.33 0.01 -1.04
CA TYR A 26 -13.70 -0.46 -0.86
C TYR A 26 -14.55 0.52 -0.03
N VAL A 27 -14.00 1.01 1.08
CA VAL A 27 -14.65 2.02 1.93
C VAL A 27 -14.90 3.30 1.15
N MET A 28 -13.89 3.81 0.42
CA MET A 28 -14.02 5.01 -0.41
C MET A 28 -15.05 4.85 -1.52
N PHE A 29 -15.13 3.68 -2.14
CA PHE A 29 -16.12 3.39 -3.20
C PHE A 29 -17.57 3.42 -2.67
N HIS A 30 -17.80 2.96 -1.44
CA HIS A 30 -19.14 2.96 -0.82
C HIS A 30 -19.46 4.25 -0.07
N LEU A 31 -18.48 5.12 0.16
CA LEU A 31 -18.61 6.34 0.97
C LEU A 31 -19.67 7.30 0.41
N GLY A 32 -19.77 7.41 -0.92
CA GLY A 32 -20.79 8.24 -1.58
C GLY A 32 -22.22 7.76 -1.33
N ASN A 33 -22.41 6.45 -1.13
CA ASN A 33 -23.72 5.87 -0.81
C ASN A 33 -24.04 5.96 0.69
N LEU A 34 -23.01 5.92 1.54
CA LEU A 34 -23.15 6.02 3.00
C LEU A 34 -23.38 7.46 3.47
N PHE A 35 -22.83 8.44 2.76
CA PHE A 35 -22.95 9.86 3.08
C PHE A 35 -23.41 10.69 1.86
N PRO A 36 -24.66 10.48 1.39
CA PRO A 36 -25.19 11.15 0.20
C PRO A 36 -25.30 12.68 0.35
N ALA A 37 -25.20 13.19 1.58
CA ALA A 37 -25.35 14.61 1.92
C ALA A 37 -24.12 15.18 2.66
N MET A 38 -22.90 14.80 2.27
CA MET A 38 -21.67 15.51 2.70
C MET A 38 -21.17 16.51 1.63
N PRO A 39 -21.85 17.66 1.40
CA PRO A 39 -21.32 18.70 0.53
C PRO A 39 -20.33 19.60 1.28
N GLY A 40 -19.31 20.06 0.55
CA GLY A 40 -18.45 21.17 0.96
C GLY A 40 -17.17 20.77 1.70
N MET A 41 -16.59 21.73 2.41
CA MET A 41 -15.27 21.66 3.03
C MET A 41 -15.09 20.46 3.98
N MET A 42 -16.17 20.04 4.66
CA MET A 42 -16.14 18.92 5.61
C MET A 42 -15.92 17.56 4.92
N GLY A 43 -16.55 17.33 3.77
CA GLY A 43 -16.37 16.10 2.99
C GLY A 43 -14.94 15.99 2.44
N LEU A 44 -14.41 17.10 1.93
CA LEU A 44 -13.01 17.18 1.49
C LEU A 44 -12.03 16.95 2.65
N ALA A 45 -12.27 17.56 3.81
CA ALA A 45 -11.46 17.37 5.00
C ALA A 45 -11.47 15.91 5.46
N LEU A 46 -12.62 15.24 5.48
CA LEU A 46 -12.73 13.84 5.85
C LEU A 46 -11.96 12.93 4.88
N MET A 47 -12.10 13.17 3.57
CA MET A 47 -11.36 12.42 2.54
C MET A 47 -9.84 12.59 2.72
N LEU A 48 -9.38 13.82 2.94
CA LEU A 48 -7.96 14.12 3.17
C LEU A 48 -7.45 13.48 4.46
N MET A 49 -8.25 13.50 5.53
CA MET A 49 -7.90 12.81 6.78
C MET A 49 -7.78 11.30 6.60
N LEU A 50 -8.73 10.68 5.88
CA LEU A 50 -8.65 9.25 5.54
C LEU A 50 -7.40 8.94 4.71
N PHE A 51 -7.07 9.81 3.75
CA PHE A 51 -5.86 9.69 2.95
C PHE A 51 -4.59 9.78 3.82
N VAL A 52 -4.49 10.76 4.72
CA VAL A 52 -3.34 10.92 5.62
C VAL A 52 -3.18 9.73 6.55
N VAL A 53 -4.28 9.23 7.13
CA VAL A 53 -4.27 8.02 7.97
C VAL A 53 -3.79 6.82 7.14
N SER A 54 -4.31 6.65 5.92
CA SER A 54 -3.89 5.58 5.01
C SER A 54 -2.41 5.66 4.66
N ALA A 55 -1.92 6.85 4.28
CA ALA A 55 -0.51 7.09 4.00
C ALA A 55 0.38 6.81 5.22
N THR A 56 -0.09 7.12 6.42
CA THR A 56 0.64 6.83 7.67
C THR A 56 0.74 5.33 7.94
N VAL A 57 -0.36 4.59 7.76
CA VAL A 57 -0.39 3.12 7.94
C VAL A 57 0.50 2.45 6.90
N VAL A 58 0.39 2.83 5.63
CA VAL A 58 1.24 2.30 4.55
C VAL A 58 2.70 2.69 4.78
N GLY A 59 2.97 3.92 5.20
CA GLY A 59 4.30 4.40 5.59
C GLY A 59 4.90 3.54 6.71
N ALA A 60 4.12 3.21 7.74
CA ALA A 60 4.58 2.33 8.82
C ALA A 60 4.85 0.89 8.35
N LEU A 61 4.01 0.32 7.48
CA LEU A 61 4.19 -1.02 6.93
C LEU A 61 5.43 -1.13 6.02
N VAL A 62 5.71 -0.10 5.22
CA VAL A 62 6.82 -0.10 4.27
C VAL A 62 8.13 0.35 4.92
N LEU A 63 8.10 1.43 5.71
CA LEU A 63 9.30 2.08 6.26
C LEU A 63 9.56 1.79 7.73
N GLY A 64 8.57 1.36 8.52
CA GLY A 64 8.72 1.19 9.96
C GLY A 64 9.88 0.28 10.33
N LYS A 65 9.94 -0.91 9.74
CA LYS A 65 11.03 -1.88 10.01
C LYS A 65 12.39 -1.45 9.40
N PRO A 66 12.46 -0.95 8.15
CA PRO A 66 13.69 -0.36 7.63
C PRO A 66 14.26 0.77 8.50
N ILE A 67 13.42 1.66 9.02
CA ILE A 67 13.84 2.77 9.89
C ILE A 67 14.43 2.23 11.20
N LEU A 68 13.76 1.27 11.84
CA LEU A 68 14.28 0.63 13.06
C LEU A 68 15.65 -0.02 12.81
N TRP A 69 15.81 -0.77 11.71
CA TRP A 69 17.09 -1.37 11.35
C TRP A 69 18.17 -0.37 10.99
N TYR A 70 17.80 0.79 10.44
CA TYR A 70 18.73 1.87 10.19
C TYR A 70 19.34 2.41 11.50
N PHE A 71 18.51 2.60 12.54
CA PHE A 71 18.97 2.99 13.88
C PHE A 71 19.79 1.90 14.57
N GLU A 72 19.54 0.62 14.29
CA GLU A 72 20.36 -0.51 14.76
C GLU A 72 21.69 -0.69 13.99
N ASN A 73 22.13 0.28 13.20
CA ASN A 73 23.30 0.21 12.31
C ASN A 73 23.24 -0.89 11.21
N LYS A 74 22.09 -1.53 10.99
CA LYS A 74 21.86 -2.53 9.92
C LYS A 74 21.43 -1.86 8.62
N ARG A 75 22.19 -0.86 8.17
CA ARG A 75 21.82 0.02 7.04
C ARG A 75 21.63 -0.75 5.73
N ARG A 76 22.47 -1.77 5.48
CA ARG A 76 22.42 -2.56 4.24
C ARG A 76 21.17 -3.42 4.20
N GLU A 77 20.83 -4.07 5.30
CA GLU A 77 19.62 -4.89 5.44
C GLU A 77 18.35 -4.04 5.41
N ALA A 78 18.37 -2.85 6.02
CA ALA A 78 17.28 -1.88 5.95
C ALA A 78 16.94 -1.49 4.51
N LEU A 79 17.96 -1.09 3.74
CA LEU A 79 17.79 -0.74 2.33
C LEU A 79 17.34 -1.95 1.50
N GLN A 80 17.90 -3.13 1.75
CA GLN A 80 17.48 -4.36 1.06
C GLN A 80 16.02 -4.67 1.32
N LEU A 81 15.54 -4.59 2.57
CA LEU A 81 14.14 -4.84 2.89
C LEU A 81 13.21 -3.81 2.24
N PHE A 82 13.57 -2.53 2.29
CA PHE A 82 12.80 -1.47 1.65
C PHE A 82 12.69 -1.67 0.13
N LEU A 83 13.82 -1.85 -0.56
CA LEU A 83 13.84 -2.07 -2.02
C LEU A 83 13.12 -3.36 -2.42
N THR A 84 13.22 -4.41 -1.60
CA THR A 84 12.50 -5.65 -1.84
C THR A 84 10.99 -5.46 -1.69
N THR A 85 10.55 -4.70 -0.69
CA THR A 85 9.12 -4.37 -0.49
C THR A 85 8.61 -3.54 -1.67
N LEU A 86 9.37 -2.54 -2.12
CA LEU A 86 9.05 -1.75 -3.31
C LEU A 86 8.99 -2.59 -4.58
N ALA A 87 9.93 -3.51 -4.79
CA ALA A 87 9.95 -4.38 -5.95
C ALA A 87 8.70 -5.29 -6.00
N TRP A 88 8.28 -5.82 -4.84
CA TRP A 88 7.04 -6.60 -4.74
C TRP A 88 5.80 -5.74 -5.01
N LEU A 89 5.72 -4.55 -4.43
CA LEU A 89 4.62 -3.62 -4.71
C LEU A 89 4.54 -3.26 -6.20
N PHE A 90 5.68 -2.96 -6.82
CA PHE A 90 5.76 -2.70 -8.26
C PHE A 90 5.27 -3.90 -9.06
N ALA A 91 5.76 -5.11 -8.76
CA ALA A 91 5.30 -6.33 -9.43
C ALA A 91 3.79 -6.55 -9.30
N MET A 92 3.20 -6.31 -8.12
CA MET A 92 1.75 -6.39 -7.91
C MET A 92 0.99 -5.36 -8.76
N VAL A 93 1.48 -4.12 -8.83
CA VAL A 93 0.90 -3.09 -9.70
C VAL A 93 0.94 -3.54 -11.17
N THR A 94 2.08 -4.03 -11.65
CA THR A 94 2.21 -4.51 -13.04
C THR A 94 1.24 -5.66 -13.34
N ILE A 95 1.09 -6.60 -12.41
CA ILE A 95 0.14 -7.73 -12.54
C ILE A 95 -1.31 -7.22 -12.60
N LEU A 96 -1.69 -6.30 -11.70
CA LEU A 96 -3.05 -5.73 -11.69
C LEU A 96 -3.37 -4.97 -12.98
N PHE A 97 -2.41 -4.19 -13.50
CA PHE A 97 -2.57 -3.50 -14.79
C PHE A 97 -2.72 -4.48 -15.95
N ALA A 98 -1.93 -5.56 -15.98
CA ALA A 98 -2.04 -6.60 -17.01
C ALA A 98 -3.41 -7.29 -16.98
N ILE A 99 -3.90 -7.65 -15.79
CA ILE A 99 -5.24 -8.23 -15.60
C ILE A 99 -6.32 -7.24 -16.05
N LEU A 100 -6.19 -5.96 -15.70
CA LEU A 100 -7.16 -4.95 -16.11
C LEU A 100 -7.20 -4.84 -17.65
N MET A 101 -6.03 -4.77 -18.30
CA MET A 101 -5.97 -4.69 -19.77
C MET A 101 -6.60 -5.90 -20.46
N THR A 102 -6.37 -7.12 -19.99
CA THR A 102 -6.97 -8.31 -20.61
C THR A 102 -8.49 -8.35 -20.44
N ILE A 103 -9.01 -7.91 -19.29
CA ILE A 103 -10.46 -7.80 -19.06
C ILE A 103 -11.09 -6.78 -20.01
N TYR A 104 -10.47 -5.61 -20.19
CA TYR A 104 -10.98 -4.59 -21.10
C TYR A 104 -10.89 -5.04 -22.56
N ALA A 105 -9.78 -5.66 -22.97
CA ALA A 105 -9.62 -6.17 -24.33
C ALA A 105 -10.62 -7.28 -24.67
N ALA A 106 -11.04 -8.10 -23.70
CA ALA A 106 -12.04 -9.15 -23.88
C ALA A 106 -13.50 -8.62 -23.95
N ARG A 107 -13.73 -7.34 -23.63
CA ARG A 107 -15.06 -6.70 -23.64
C ARG A 107 -15.31 -5.82 -24.88
N VAL A 108 -14.28 -5.57 -25.70
CA VAL A 108 -14.35 -4.84 -26.98
C VAL A 108 -14.52 -5.84 -28.11
#